data_AF-F9WUT3-F1
#
_entry.id   AF-F9WUT3-F1
#
_cell.length_a   1.000
_cell.length_b   1.000
_cell.length_c   1.000
_cell.angle_alpha   90.00
_cell.angle_beta   90.00
_cell.angle_gamma   90.00
#
_symmetry.space_group_name_H-M   'P 1'
#
loop_
_entity.id
_entity.type
_entity.pdbx_description
1 polymer ?
#
loop_
_entity_poly.entity_id
_entity_poly.type
_entity_poly.pdbx_seq_one_letter_code
_entity_poly.pdbx_strand_id
1 'polypeptide(L)'
;MRLTRATRLLGCVLCCLCTVACTSAEKAQKPDSEEHRNAARKVAGLYKLYNDTFLSLEERVEGLMRNVNKAVDDSRKLEEILSADNGGDTAEIRKSIEAAQRDAKEAHQEAQLMASAASGVSAYIDKVLNFTSTFVVTTKKQHGTSKEVDEDTRIISWRSYVIKEGITPVDYEEKFARRDHILQGSRDLPMVNKEDVDKWTMNTQQLLKKASKDVANVAEAFVRPIVEKFAEELKKNHSNANSSTWNNDKDKRVKDHIATVKRLLGSGLLDIVEKEFKNVTTLMANTFRKLDTAQISERKAREEERER
;
A
#
# COMPACT_ATOMS: atom_id res chain seq x y z
N MET A 1 -32.79 -7.69 -27.02
CA MET A 1 -32.14 -6.58 -26.29
C MET A 1 -30.75 -6.34 -26.87
N ARG A 2 -30.48 -5.15 -27.41
CA ARG A 2 -29.17 -4.77 -27.95
C ARG A 2 -28.34 -4.16 -26.81
N LEU A 3 -27.34 -4.88 -26.32
CA LEU A 3 -26.34 -4.35 -25.39
C LEU A 3 -25.57 -3.21 -26.07
N THR A 4 -25.49 -2.06 -25.39
CA THR A 4 -24.83 -0.84 -25.87
C THR A 4 -23.32 -1.02 -25.96
N ARG A 5 -22.64 -0.29 -26.86
CA ARG A 5 -21.18 -0.37 -27.08
C ARG A 5 -20.36 -0.20 -25.79
N ALA A 6 -20.88 0.53 -24.80
CA ALA A 6 -20.23 0.74 -23.50
C ALA A 6 -20.17 -0.53 -22.63
N THR A 7 -21.18 -1.40 -22.68
CA THR A 7 -21.19 -2.67 -21.91
C THR A 7 -20.26 -3.72 -22.52
N ARG A 8 -20.02 -3.68 -23.84
CA ARG A 8 -19.03 -4.53 -24.51
C ARG A 8 -17.58 -4.11 -24.21
N LEU A 9 -17.33 -2.80 -24.08
CA LEU A 9 -16.01 -2.28 -23.71
C LEU A 9 -15.64 -2.61 -22.25
N LEU A 10 -16.59 -2.50 -21.30
CA LEU A 10 -16.34 -2.94 -19.93
C LEU A 10 -16.08 -4.46 -19.84
N GLY A 11 -16.85 -5.26 -20.58
CA GLY A 11 -16.64 -6.72 -20.64
C GLY A 11 -15.27 -7.11 -21.20
N CYS A 12 -14.76 -6.41 -22.22
CA CYS A 12 -13.42 -6.65 -22.77
C CYS A 12 -12.29 -6.18 -21.84
N VAL A 13 -12.45 -5.07 -21.11
CA VAL A 13 -11.41 -4.59 -20.18
C VAL A 13 -11.30 -5.50 -18.95
N LEU A 14 -12.44 -5.97 -18.40
CA LEU A 14 -12.46 -6.94 -17.31
C LEU A 14 -11.93 -8.32 -17.76
N CYS A 15 -12.25 -8.76 -18.98
CA CYS A 15 -11.74 -10.03 -19.50
C CYS A 15 -10.24 -9.97 -19.82
N CYS A 16 -9.71 -8.82 -20.27
CA CYS A 16 -8.27 -8.60 -20.42
C CYS A 16 -7.52 -8.53 -19.08
N LEU A 17 -8.11 -7.94 -18.04
CA LEU A 17 -7.47 -7.87 -16.71
C LEU A 17 -7.44 -9.25 -16.02
N CYS A 18 -8.52 -10.04 -16.10
CA CYS A 18 -8.55 -11.40 -15.55
C CYS A 18 -7.65 -12.37 -16.35
N THR A 19 -7.56 -12.24 -17.67
CA THR A 19 -6.67 -13.10 -18.48
C THR A 19 -5.20 -12.75 -18.29
N VAL A 20 -4.82 -11.49 -18.07
CA VAL A 20 -3.42 -11.12 -17.74
C VAL A 20 -3.02 -11.65 -16.35
N ALA A 21 -3.93 -11.63 -15.38
CA ALA A 21 -3.70 -12.23 -14.06
C ALA A 21 -3.61 -13.78 -14.12
N CYS A 22 -4.52 -14.45 -14.84
CA CYS A 22 -4.50 -15.92 -14.93
C CYS A 22 -3.39 -16.46 -15.84
N THR A 23 -3.02 -15.76 -16.93
CA THR A 23 -1.93 -16.22 -17.82
C THR A 23 -0.52 -15.88 -17.30
N SER A 24 -0.40 -14.93 -16.36
CA SER A 24 0.89 -14.61 -15.73
C SER A 24 1.32 -15.65 -14.69
N ALA A 25 0.36 -16.32 -14.03
CA ALA A 25 0.64 -17.41 -13.09
C ALA A 25 1.05 -18.73 -13.80
N GLU A 26 0.39 -19.10 -14.91
CA GLU A 26 0.66 -20.36 -15.63
C GLU A 26 1.95 -20.34 -16.46
N LYS A 27 2.54 -19.16 -16.72
CA LYS A 27 3.82 -19.02 -17.46
C LYS A 27 4.91 -18.38 -16.61
N ALA A 28 4.97 -18.72 -15.32
CA ALA A 28 6.15 -18.45 -14.48
C ALA A 28 7.37 -19.21 -15.05
N GLN A 29 8.07 -18.58 -15.98
CA GLN A 29 9.33 -19.06 -16.53
C GLN A 29 10.33 -19.11 -15.36
N LYS A 30 10.82 -20.31 -15.03
CA LYS A 30 11.76 -20.47 -13.91
C LYS A 30 12.97 -19.56 -14.16
N PRO A 31 13.41 -18.78 -13.17
CA PRO A 31 14.62 -18.00 -13.27
C PRO A 31 15.82 -18.92 -13.60
N ASP A 32 16.63 -18.52 -14.59
CA ASP A 32 17.72 -19.35 -15.15
C ASP A 32 18.88 -19.60 -14.15
N SER A 33 18.99 -18.81 -13.07
CA SER A 33 19.99 -18.99 -12.03
C SER A 33 19.40 -19.04 -10.61
N GLU A 34 20.03 -19.82 -9.73
CA GLU A 34 19.68 -19.90 -8.30
C GLU A 34 19.74 -18.52 -7.62
N GLU A 35 20.73 -17.72 -8.01
CA GLU A 35 20.94 -16.38 -7.48
C GLU A 35 19.77 -15.45 -7.82
N HIS A 36 19.33 -15.44 -9.08
CA HIS A 36 18.18 -14.67 -9.53
C HIS A 36 16.89 -15.14 -8.85
N ARG A 37 16.72 -16.46 -8.66
CA ARG A 37 15.58 -17.02 -7.93
C ARG A 37 15.52 -16.58 -6.47
N ASN A 38 16.66 -16.63 -5.78
CA ASN A 38 16.76 -16.18 -4.40
C ASN A 38 16.48 -14.67 -4.29
N ALA A 39 17.00 -13.88 -5.23
CA ALA A 39 16.75 -12.45 -5.31
C ALA A 39 15.26 -12.16 -5.53
N ALA A 40 14.61 -12.83 -6.49
CA ALA A 40 13.18 -12.70 -6.77
C ALA A 40 12.32 -13.01 -5.54
N ARG A 41 12.62 -14.08 -4.81
CA ARG A 41 11.93 -14.43 -3.55
C ARG A 41 12.06 -13.34 -2.48
N LYS A 42 13.25 -12.75 -2.32
CA LYS A 42 13.48 -11.66 -1.36
C LYS A 42 12.73 -10.39 -1.75
N VAL A 43 12.74 -10.03 -3.03
CA VAL A 43 11.98 -8.87 -3.55
C VAL A 43 10.48 -9.09 -3.38
N ALA A 44 9.98 -10.28 -3.71
CA ALA A 44 8.59 -10.66 -3.47
C ALA A 44 8.21 -10.64 -1.99
N GLY A 45 9.09 -11.14 -1.11
CA GLY A 45 8.90 -11.08 0.34
C GLY A 45 8.78 -9.65 0.88
N LEU A 46 9.55 -8.70 0.32
CA LEU A 46 9.43 -7.29 0.67
C LEU A 46 8.09 -6.70 0.20
N TYR A 47 7.65 -7.01 -1.02
CA TYR A 47 6.34 -6.57 -1.54
C TYR A 47 5.18 -7.13 -0.71
N LYS A 48 5.29 -8.41 -0.32
CA LYS A 48 4.37 -9.08 0.60
C LYS A 48 4.29 -8.34 1.93
N LEU A 49 5.45 -8.03 2.52
CA LEU A 49 5.53 -7.31 3.78
C LEU A 49 4.92 -5.90 3.68
N TYR A 50 5.13 -5.18 2.58
CA TYR A 50 4.49 -3.89 2.35
C TYR A 50 2.97 -4.02 2.28
N ASN A 51 2.45 -4.96 1.50
CA ASN A 51 1.00 -5.22 1.43
C ASN A 51 0.42 -5.58 2.80
N ASP A 52 1.02 -6.56 3.49
CA ASP A 52 0.59 -7.03 4.81
C ASP A 52 0.59 -5.89 5.84
N THR A 53 1.58 -4.98 5.76
CA THR A 53 1.69 -3.81 6.66
C THR A 53 0.50 -2.88 6.52
N PHE A 54 0.14 -2.49 5.28
CA PHE A 54 -0.95 -1.54 5.06
C PHE A 54 -2.34 -2.16 5.25
N LEU A 55 -2.51 -3.46 4.98
CA LEU A 55 -3.72 -4.18 5.38
C LEU A 55 -3.88 -4.23 6.91
N SER A 56 -2.80 -4.60 7.62
CA SER A 56 -2.80 -4.64 9.09
C SER A 56 -3.03 -3.26 9.71
N LEU A 57 -2.63 -2.19 9.01
CA LEU A 57 -2.86 -0.80 9.40
C LEU A 57 -4.35 -0.44 9.28
N GLU A 58 -4.99 -0.79 8.17
CA GLU A 58 -6.43 -0.58 7.96
C GLU A 58 -7.26 -1.32 9.01
N GLU A 59 -6.95 -2.58 9.31
CA GLU A 59 -7.64 -3.35 10.36
C GLU A 59 -7.57 -2.67 11.72
N ARG A 60 -6.40 -2.11 12.08
CA ARG A 60 -6.21 -1.41 13.35
C ARG A 60 -6.93 -0.06 13.38
N VAL A 61 -6.96 0.64 12.25
CA VAL A 61 -7.71 1.88 12.09
C VAL A 61 -9.21 1.63 12.24
N GLU A 62 -9.73 0.55 11.66
CA GLU A 62 -11.11 0.13 11.87
C GLU A 62 -11.38 -0.25 13.34
N GLY A 63 -10.47 -0.99 13.97
CA GLY A 63 -10.56 -1.31 15.39
C GLY A 63 -10.59 -0.06 16.28
N LEU A 64 -9.76 0.94 15.99
CA LEU A 64 -9.75 2.19 16.76
C LEU A 64 -10.99 3.04 16.50
N MET A 65 -11.49 3.07 15.27
CA MET A 65 -12.76 3.71 14.93
C MET A 65 -13.92 3.11 15.73
N ARG A 66 -13.94 1.79 15.96
CA ARG A 66 -14.94 1.15 16.82
C ARG A 66 -14.86 1.60 18.27
N ASN A 67 -13.66 1.71 18.82
CA ASN A 67 -13.48 2.24 20.19
C ASN A 67 -14.04 3.66 20.32
N VAL A 68 -13.78 4.49 19.31
CA VAL A 68 -14.22 5.88 19.29
C VAL A 68 -15.73 5.99 19.11
N ASN A 69 -16.33 5.20 18.21
CA ASN A 69 -17.79 5.13 18.05
C ASN A 69 -18.46 4.69 19.36
N LYS A 70 -17.87 3.73 20.07
CA LYS A 70 -18.36 3.33 21.40
C LYS A 70 -18.29 4.50 22.39
N ALA A 71 -17.20 5.26 22.43
CA ALA A 71 -17.10 6.43 23.30
C ALA A 71 -18.16 7.50 22.95
N VAL A 72 -18.46 7.71 21.67
CA VAL A 72 -19.56 8.59 21.24
C VAL A 72 -20.90 8.07 21.73
N ASP A 73 -21.20 6.79 21.52
CA ASP A 73 -22.44 6.16 22.00
C ASP A 73 -22.59 6.22 23.52
N ASP A 74 -21.51 5.95 24.26
CA ASP A 74 -21.50 5.99 25.72
C ASP A 74 -21.70 7.44 26.22
N SER A 75 -21.11 8.44 25.57
CA SER A 75 -21.33 9.86 25.89
C SER A 75 -22.76 10.33 25.56
N ARG A 76 -23.38 9.80 24.50
CA ARG A 76 -24.78 10.11 24.15
C ARG A 76 -25.75 9.58 25.19
N LYS A 77 -25.52 8.37 25.70
CA LYS A 77 -26.36 7.76 26.75
C LYS A 77 -26.35 8.58 28.06
N LEU A 78 -25.34 9.43 28.27
CA LEU A 78 -25.34 10.31 29.44
C LEU A 78 -26.49 11.34 29.41
N GLU A 79 -27.03 11.72 28.24
CA GLU A 79 -28.21 12.61 28.18
C GLU A 79 -29.48 11.96 28.73
N GLU A 80 -29.56 10.62 28.71
CA GLU A 80 -30.66 9.87 29.31
C GLU A 80 -30.72 10.08 30.82
N ILE A 81 -29.56 10.35 31.47
CA ILE A 81 -29.44 10.68 32.90
C ILE A 81 -30.18 11.98 33.21
N LEU A 82 -29.96 13.04 32.41
CA LEU A 82 -30.61 14.33 32.60
C LEU A 82 -32.10 14.30 32.29
N SER A 83 -32.52 13.45 31.36
CA SER A 83 -33.92 13.34 30.93
C SER A 83 -34.79 12.57 31.94
N ALA A 84 -34.18 11.76 32.81
CA ALA A 84 -34.87 11.02 33.87
C ALA A 84 -35.02 11.83 35.18
N ASP A 85 -34.34 12.97 35.31
CA ASP A 85 -34.30 13.80 36.51
C ASP A 85 -35.27 14.99 36.41
N ASN A 86 -36.36 14.95 37.19
CA ASN A 86 -37.47 15.92 37.15
C ASN A 86 -37.44 16.94 38.31
N GLY A 87 -36.30 17.19 38.97
CA GLY A 87 -36.29 18.17 40.06
C GLY A 87 -34.97 18.59 40.73
N GLY A 88 -33.80 18.05 40.35
CA GLY A 88 -32.51 18.41 40.97
C GLY A 88 -31.75 19.57 40.30
N ASP A 89 -30.81 20.20 41.03
CA ASP A 89 -29.84 21.16 40.47
C ASP A 89 -28.81 20.43 39.59
N THR A 90 -29.12 20.32 38.29
CA THR A 90 -28.38 19.54 37.28
C THR A 90 -27.26 20.34 36.60
N ALA A 91 -26.98 21.57 37.02
CA ALA A 91 -26.10 22.48 36.27
C ALA A 91 -24.67 21.94 36.11
N GLU A 92 -24.09 21.36 37.17
CA GLU A 92 -22.72 20.83 37.14
C GLU A 92 -22.62 19.54 36.30
N ILE A 93 -23.54 18.59 36.50
CA ILE A 93 -23.59 17.34 35.71
C ILE A 93 -23.85 17.63 34.24
N ARG A 94 -24.73 18.58 33.91
CA ARG A 94 -24.95 19.00 32.53
C ARG A 94 -23.66 19.47 31.86
N LYS A 95 -22.87 20.28 32.56
CA LYS A 95 -21.57 20.77 32.06
C LYS A 95 -20.58 19.62 31.85
N SER A 96 -20.56 18.62 32.72
CA SER A 96 -19.69 17.45 32.57
C SER A 96 -20.13 16.54 31.42
N ILE A 97 -21.44 16.36 31.22
CA ILE A 97 -22.00 15.64 30.06
C ILE A 97 -21.64 16.35 28.75
N GLU A 98 -21.85 17.68 28.67
CA GLU A 98 -21.49 18.48 27.50
C GLU A 98 -19.98 18.37 27.18
N ALA A 99 -19.12 18.34 28.20
CA ALA A 99 -17.69 18.14 28.03
C ALA A 99 -17.37 16.73 27.48
N ALA A 100 -17.98 15.68 28.04
CA ALA A 100 -17.80 14.30 27.56
C ALA A 100 -18.21 14.13 26.09
N GLN A 101 -19.34 14.72 25.70
CA GLN A 101 -19.82 14.69 24.32
C GLN A 101 -18.91 15.46 23.36
N ARG A 102 -18.45 16.65 23.75
CA ARG A 102 -17.50 17.43 22.94
C ARG A 102 -16.22 16.62 22.71
N ASP A 103 -15.65 16.07 23.78
CA ASP A 103 -14.39 15.33 23.71
C ASP A 103 -14.53 14.03 22.90
N ALA A 104 -15.67 13.32 23.03
CA ALA A 104 -15.98 12.16 22.20
C ALA A 104 -16.15 12.53 20.71
N LYS A 105 -16.78 13.67 20.41
CA LYS A 105 -16.93 14.19 19.05
C LYS A 105 -15.58 14.59 18.44
N GLU A 106 -14.69 15.20 19.21
CA GLU A 106 -13.32 15.49 18.77
C GLU A 106 -12.55 14.20 18.46
N ALA A 107 -12.65 13.18 19.32
CA ALA A 107 -12.04 11.87 19.06
C ALA A 107 -12.58 11.24 17.76
N HIS A 108 -13.89 11.35 17.52
CA HIS A 108 -14.54 10.87 16.29
C HIS A 108 -14.04 11.60 15.03
N GLN A 109 -13.89 12.93 15.08
CA GLN A 109 -13.33 13.69 13.96
C GLN A 109 -11.90 13.26 13.65
N GLU A 110 -11.05 13.07 14.67
CA GLU A 110 -9.68 12.61 14.49
C GLU A 110 -9.64 11.19 13.89
N ALA A 111 -10.51 10.29 14.36
CA ALA A 111 -10.63 8.93 13.83
C ALA A 111 -11.08 8.90 12.36
N GLN A 112 -11.96 9.81 11.94
CA GLN A 112 -12.36 9.96 10.53
C GLN A 112 -11.20 10.43 9.64
N LEU A 113 -10.39 11.38 10.11
CA LEU A 113 -9.19 11.84 9.41
C LEU A 113 -8.17 10.71 9.28
N MET A 114 -7.93 9.97 10.35
CA MET A 114 -7.07 8.78 10.37
C MET A 114 -7.56 7.72 9.38
N ALA A 115 -8.86 7.39 9.37
CA ALA A 115 -9.43 6.41 8.45
C ALA A 115 -9.26 6.82 6.98
N SER A 116 -9.51 8.10 6.69
CA SER A 116 -9.31 8.66 5.34
C SER A 116 -7.85 8.60 4.92
N ALA A 117 -6.91 8.92 5.83
CA ALA A 117 -5.48 8.85 5.58
C ALA A 117 -5.01 7.40 5.31
N ALA A 118 -5.49 6.44 6.11
CA ALA A 118 -5.13 5.02 5.94
C ALA A 118 -5.55 4.49 4.56
N SER A 119 -6.80 4.73 4.17
CA SER A 119 -7.31 4.34 2.85
C SER A 119 -6.53 5.00 1.70
N GLY A 120 -6.27 6.31 1.82
CA GLY A 120 -5.50 7.04 0.82
C GLY A 120 -4.06 6.52 0.68
N VAL A 121 -3.42 6.20 1.79
CA VAL A 121 -2.07 5.63 1.83
C VAL A 121 -2.05 4.22 1.22
N SER A 122 -3.00 3.35 1.56
CA SER A 122 -3.07 2.00 0.97
C SER A 122 -3.19 2.02 -0.55
N ALA A 123 -4.04 2.91 -1.09
CA ALA A 123 -4.20 3.11 -2.53
C ALA A 123 -2.91 3.67 -3.17
N TYR A 124 -2.27 4.62 -2.50
CA TYR A 124 -1.01 5.19 -2.97
C TYR A 124 0.12 4.17 -2.99
N ILE A 125 0.25 3.35 -1.95
CA ILE A 125 1.26 2.29 -1.88
C ILE A 125 1.00 1.22 -2.93
N ASP A 126 -0.25 0.83 -3.19
CA ASP A 126 -0.55 -0.10 -4.29
C ASP A 126 -0.05 0.43 -5.64
N LYS A 127 -0.28 1.71 -5.91
CA LYS A 127 0.22 2.40 -7.10
C LYS A 127 1.74 2.43 -7.15
N VAL A 128 2.41 2.74 -6.04
CA VAL A 128 3.87 2.77 -5.93
C VAL A 128 4.46 1.38 -6.20
N LEU A 129 3.85 0.32 -5.66
CA LEU A 129 4.29 -1.06 -5.91
C LEU A 129 3.98 -1.53 -7.33
N ASN A 130 3.03 -0.89 -8.03
CA ASN A 130 2.75 -1.14 -9.44
C ASN A 130 3.58 -0.27 -10.41
N PHE A 131 4.78 0.17 -10.00
CA PHE A 131 5.59 1.04 -10.85
C PHE A 131 6.07 0.34 -12.12
N THR A 132 6.20 1.14 -13.17
CA THR A 132 6.78 0.76 -14.45
C THR A 132 8.05 1.54 -14.70
N SER A 133 9.04 0.93 -15.35
CA SER A 133 10.16 1.68 -15.93
C SER A 133 10.12 1.60 -17.45
N THR A 134 10.62 2.64 -18.10
CA THR A 134 10.71 2.70 -19.55
C THR A 134 12.16 2.52 -19.95
N PHE A 135 12.42 1.53 -20.80
CA PHE A 135 13.70 1.30 -21.44
C PHE A 135 13.60 1.80 -22.89
N VAL A 136 14.36 2.85 -23.20
CA VAL A 136 14.32 3.54 -24.51
C VAL A 136 15.61 3.28 -25.27
N VAL A 137 15.44 2.86 -26.52
CA VAL A 137 16.52 2.61 -27.48
C VAL A 137 16.36 3.55 -28.65
N THR A 138 17.37 4.40 -28.85
CA THR A 138 17.42 5.32 -29.98
C THR A 138 18.32 4.70 -31.06
N THR A 139 17.77 4.46 -32.24
CA THR A 139 18.53 4.07 -33.42
C THR A 139 18.62 5.22 -34.39
N LYS A 140 19.81 5.44 -34.97
CA LYS A 140 19.98 6.39 -36.07
C LYS A 140 20.08 5.59 -37.36
N LYS A 141 19.13 5.76 -38.26
CA LYS A 141 19.26 5.30 -39.65
C LYS A 141 19.91 6.42 -40.44
N GLN A 142 21.05 6.13 -41.05
CA GLN A 142 21.73 7.06 -41.94
C GLN A 142 21.42 6.64 -43.38
N HIS A 143 20.59 7.42 -44.07
CA HIS A 143 20.30 7.25 -45.49
C HIS A 143 20.67 8.54 -46.22
N GLY A 144 21.81 8.51 -46.92
CA GLY A 144 22.34 9.71 -47.59
C GLY A 144 22.68 10.83 -46.59
N THR A 145 22.23 12.05 -46.88
CA THR A 145 22.44 13.25 -46.05
C THR A 145 21.42 13.41 -44.93
N SER A 146 20.33 12.63 -44.91
CA SER A 146 19.30 12.68 -43.87
C SER A 146 19.65 11.74 -42.70
N LYS A 147 19.52 12.26 -41.47
CA LYS A 147 19.59 11.47 -40.23
C LYS A 147 18.17 11.27 -39.72
N GLU A 148 17.65 10.07 -39.86
CA GLU A 148 16.37 9.69 -39.26
C GLU A 148 16.64 8.96 -37.94
N VAL A 149 15.95 9.40 -36.88
CA VAL A 149 16.10 8.86 -35.53
C VAL A 149 14.84 8.08 -35.18
N ASP A 150 14.95 6.76 -35.11
CA ASP A 150 13.88 5.87 -34.68
C ASP A 150 14.08 5.55 -33.19
N GLU A 151 13.05 5.78 -32.36
CA GLU A 151 13.04 5.41 -30.95
C GLU A 151 12.14 4.18 -30.72
N ASP A 152 12.72 3.07 -30.24
CA ASP A 152 11.96 1.92 -29.74
C ASP A 152 11.89 1.99 -28.21
N THR A 153 10.69 1.83 -27.68
CA THR A 153 10.38 2.01 -26.27
C THR A 153 9.74 0.75 -25.71
N ARG A 154 10.32 0.20 -24.63
CA ARG A 154 9.73 -0.92 -23.88
C ARG A 154 9.41 -0.51 -22.47
N ILE A 155 8.19 -0.83 -22.04
CA ILE A 155 7.72 -0.60 -20.69
C ILE A 155 7.87 -1.91 -19.91
N ILE A 156 8.58 -1.86 -18.79
CA ILE A 156 8.79 -2.98 -17.87
C ILE A 156 7.85 -2.78 -16.67
N SER A 157 6.92 -3.71 -16.46
CA SER A 157 6.06 -3.75 -15.27
C SER A 157 6.73 -4.57 -14.16
N TRP A 158 7.31 -3.89 -13.17
CA TRP A 158 8.10 -4.56 -12.14
C TRP A 158 7.25 -5.44 -11.22
N ARG A 159 6.03 -5.01 -10.87
CA ARG A 159 5.07 -5.84 -10.12
C ARG A 159 4.80 -7.17 -10.81
N SER A 160 4.66 -7.15 -12.13
CA SER A 160 4.42 -8.37 -12.92
C SER A 160 5.60 -9.34 -12.83
N TYR A 161 6.84 -8.84 -12.89
CA TYR A 161 8.04 -9.66 -12.73
C TYR A 161 8.19 -10.20 -11.32
N VAL A 162 7.94 -9.38 -10.30
CA VAL A 162 7.94 -9.82 -8.89
C VAL A 162 6.93 -10.94 -8.65
N ILE A 163 5.71 -10.81 -9.19
CA ILE A 163 4.68 -11.84 -9.09
C ILE A 163 5.11 -13.10 -9.84
N LYS A 164 5.52 -12.96 -11.10
CA LYS A 164 5.86 -14.08 -11.98
C LYS A 164 7.05 -14.90 -11.46
N GLU A 165 8.06 -14.25 -10.90
CA GLU A 165 9.35 -14.88 -10.60
C GLU A 165 9.56 -15.15 -9.10
N GLY A 166 8.86 -14.42 -8.24
CA GLY A 166 9.09 -14.44 -6.79
C GLY A 166 7.90 -14.87 -5.93
N ILE A 167 6.68 -14.94 -6.48
CA ILE A 167 5.46 -15.22 -5.73
C ILE A 167 4.90 -16.59 -6.13
N THR A 168 4.56 -17.40 -5.13
CA THR A 168 3.89 -18.69 -5.39
C THR A 168 2.42 -18.44 -5.74
N PRO A 169 1.77 -19.32 -6.53
CA PRO A 169 0.33 -19.18 -6.82
C PRO A 169 -0.54 -19.04 -5.56
N VAL A 170 -0.20 -19.76 -4.49
CA VAL A 170 -0.89 -19.68 -3.18
C VAL A 170 -0.72 -18.28 -2.56
N ASP A 171 0.50 -17.76 -2.48
CA ASP A 171 0.75 -16.41 -1.96
C ASP A 171 0.06 -15.32 -2.81
N TYR A 172 -0.06 -15.54 -4.11
CA TYR A 172 -0.76 -14.62 -5.01
C TYR A 172 -2.25 -14.54 -4.67
N GLU A 173 -2.93 -15.68 -4.55
CA GLU A 173 -4.35 -15.73 -4.22
C GLU A 173 -4.66 -15.18 -2.81
N GLU A 174 -3.82 -15.49 -1.83
CA GLU A 174 -4.08 -15.09 -0.44
C GLU A 174 -3.78 -13.61 -0.17
N LYS A 175 -2.77 -13.04 -0.83
CA LYS A 175 -2.21 -11.73 -0.43
C LYS A 175 -2.19 -10.67 -1.51
N PHE A 176 -2.29 -11.07 -2.77
CA PHE A 176 -2.30 -10.13 -3.90
C PHE A 176 -3.68 -10.01 -4.55
N ALA A 177 -4.48 -11.09 -4.57
CA ALA A 177 -5.84 -11.09 -5.11
C ALA A 177 -6.91 -10.64 -4.11
N ARG A 178 -6.71 -10.86 -2.80
CA ARG A 178 -7.74 -10.64 -1.76
C ARG A 178 -7.87 -9.22 -1.22
N ARG A 179 -7.16 -8.23 -1.77
CA ARG A 179 -7.24 -6.84 -1.27
C ARG A 179 -8.68 -6.30 -1.21
N ASP A 180 -9.55 -6.75 -2.11
CA ASP A 180 -10.94 -6.26 -2.19
C ASP A 180 -11.90 -6.88 -1.16
N HIS A 181 -11.51 -7.96 -0.45
CA HIS A 181 -12.44 -8.73 0.40
C HIS A 181 -12.24 -8.56 1.91
N ILE A 182 -11.11 -8.03 2.38
CA ILE A 182 -10.85 -7.91 3.84
C ILE A 182 -11.64 -6.74 4.45
N LEU A 183 -11.89 -5.68 3.67
CA LEU A 183 -12.57 -4.46 4.14
C LEU A 183 -14.11 -4.52 4.02
N GLN A 184 -14.67 -5.55 3.37
CA GLN A 184 -16.12 -5.73 3.32
C GLN A 184 -16.62 -6.43 4.58
N GLY A 185 -16.69 -5.67 5.68
CA GLY A 185 -17.67 -5.92 6.73
C GLY A 185 -17.34 -7.04 7.73
N SER A 186 -16.07 -7.25 8.09
CA SER A 186 -15.77 -8.12 9.22
C SER A 186 -16.23 -7.46 10.53
N ARG A 187 -17.48 -7.71 10.92
CA ARG A 187 -18.08 -7.25 12.19
C ARG A 187 -17.31 -7.74 13.42
N ASP A 188 -16.33 -8.62 13.26
CA ASP A 188 -15.60 -9.31 14.33
C ASP A 188 -14.18 -8.77 14.61
N LEU A 189 -13.75 -7.65 14.02
CA LEU A 189 -12.46 -7.07 14.40
C LEU A 189 -12.46 -6.63 15.88
N PRO A 190 -11.46 -7.06 16.67
CA PRO A 190 -11.39 -6.70 18.08
C PRO A 190 -11.10 -5.21 18.26
N MET A 191 -11.56 -4.67 19.40
CA MET A 191 -11.11 -3.38 19.88
C MET A 191 -9.59 -3.40 20.06
N VAL A 192 -8.92 -2.31 19.70
CA VAL A 192 -7.45 -2.19 19.79
C VAL A 192 -7.05 -1.37 21.02
N ASN A 193 -5.95 -1.71 21.66
CA ASN A 193 -5.33 -0.88 22.70
C ASN A 193 -4.04 -0.24 22.18
N LYS A 194 -3.59 0.80 22.88
CA LYS A 194 -2.47 1.64 22.46
C LYS A 194 -1.14 0.89 22.52
N GLU A 195 -0.92 0.13 23.60
CA GLU A 195 0.33 -0.59 23.83
C GLU A 195 0.61 -1.63 22.73
N ASP A 196 -0.42 -2.36 22.30
CA ASP A 196 -0.31 -3.34 21.22
C ASP A 196 -0.03 -2.67 19.87
N VAL A 197 -0.64 -1.51 19.60
CA VAL A 197 -0.38 -0.73 18.38
C VAL A 197 1.03 -0.15 18.38
N ASP A 198 1.51 0.38 19.50
CA ASP A 198 2.86 0.93 19.63
C ASP A 198 3.92 -0.18 19.42
N LYS A 199 3.73 -1.33 20.07
CA LYS A 199 4.59 -2.50 19.90
C LYS A 199 4.59 -3.00 18.46
N TRP A 200 3.41 -3.10 17.84
CA TRP A 200 3.31 -3.48 16.43
C TRP A 200 3.99 -2.49 15.50
N THR A 201 3.84 -1.18 15.74
CA THR A 201 4.46 -0.11 14.96
C THR A 201 5.99 -0.24 14.98
N MET A 202 6.57 -0.40 16.17
CA MET A 202 8.02 -0.56 16.35
C MET A 202 8.53 -1.84 15.66
N ASN A 203 7.87 -2.98 15.87
CA ASN A 203 8.27 -4.25 15.26
C ASN A 203 8.19 -4.19 13.74
N THR A 204 7.13 -3.59 13.20
CA THR A 204 6.92 -3.45 11.75
C THR A 204 8.02 -2.59 11.12
N GLN A 205 8.37 -1.45 11.73
CA GLN A 205 9.48 -0.61 11.25
C GLN A 205 10.82 -1.37 11.21
N GLN A 206 11.11 -2.18 12.23
CA GLN A 206 12.34 -3.00 12.25
C GLN A 206 12.33 -4.06 11.14
N LEU A 207 11.20 -4.73 10.93
CA LEU A 207 11.02 -5.72 9.87
C LEU A 207 11.19 -5.12 8.48
N LEU A 208 10.58 -3.95 8.24
CA LEU A 208 10.69 -3.22 6.98
C LEU A 208 12.14 -2.85 6.66
N LYS A 209 12.86 -2.28 7.64
CA LYS A 209 14.29 -1.94 7.49
C LYS A 209 15.15 -3.15 7.19
N LYS A 210 14.94 -4.25 7.91
CA LYS A 210 15.68 -5.50 7.70
C LYS A 210 15.42 -6.06 6.30
N ALA A 211 14.16 -6.20 5.91
CA ALA A 211 13.77 -6.75 4.61
C ALA A 211 14.27 -5.88 3.45
N SER A 212 14.20 -4.55 3.58
CA SER A 212 14.75 -3.62 2.58
C SER A 212 16.26 -3.76 2.42
N LYS A 213 17.00 -3.90 3.53
CA LYS A 213 18.46 -4.15 3.48
C LYS A 213 18.77 -5.47 2.78
N ASP A 214 18.00 -6.52 3.06
CA ASP A 214 18.14 -7.82 2.40
C ASP A 214 17.89 -7.73 0.90
N VAL A 215 16.90 -6.93 0.48
CA VAL A 215 16.62 -6.65 -0.93
C VAL A 215 17.71 -5.81 -1.57
N ALA A 216 18.21 -4.76 -0.92
CA ALA A 216 19.26 -3.89 -1.46
C ALA A 216 20.52 -4.70 -1.84
N ASN A 217 20.83 -5.75 -1.08
CA ASN A 217 21.96 -6.64 -1.33
C ASN A 217 21.77 -7.56 -2.55
N VAL A 218 20.54 -7.85 -2.95
CA VAL A 218 20.22 -8.81 -4.04
C VAL A 218 19.48 -8.19 -5.22
N ALA A 219 19.11 -6.90 -5.13
CA ALA A 219 18.27 -6.23 -6.11
C ALA A 219 18.89 -6.25 -7.51
N GLU A 220 20.22 -6.21 -7.61
CA GLU A 220 20.90 -6.32 -8.90
C GLU A 220 20.73 -7.70 -9.55
N ALA A 221 20.87 -8.78 -8.77
CA ALA A 221 20.66 -10.14 -9.25
C ALA A 221 19.20 -10.41 -9.67
N PHE A 222 18.26 -9.65 -9.13
CA PHE A 222 16.88 -9.65 -9.61
C PHE A 222 16.72 -8.85 -10.92
N VAL A 223 17.19 -7.61 -10.95
CA VAL A 223 16.92 -6.66 -12.04
C VAL A 223 17.72 -6.98 -13.31
N ARG A 224 18.99 -7.36 -13.17
CA ARG A 224 19.92 -7.50 -14.28
C ARG A 224 19.44 -8.47 -15.37
N PRO A 225 19.05 -9.72 -15.06
CA PRO A 225 18.60 -10.66 -16.10
C PRO A 225 17.38 -10.16 -16.88
N ILE A 226 16.47 -9.44 -16.21
CA ILE A 226 15.27 -8.88 -16.82
C ILE A 226 15.66 -7.78 -17.82
N VAL A 227 16.48 -6.81 -17.39
CA VAL A 227 16.90 -5.68 -18.24
C VAL A 227 17.76 -6.15 -19.41
N GLU A 228 18.71 -7.07 -19.17
CA GLU A 228 19.57 -7.63 -20.21
C GLU A 228 18.74 -8.40 -21.26
N LYS A 229 17.74 -9.17 -20.85
CA LYS A 229 16.82 -9.84 -21.77
C LYS A 229 16.04 -8.85 -22.64
N PHE A 230 15.50 -7.78 -22.05
CA PHE A 230 14.83 -6.72 -22.83
C PHE A 230 15.78 -6.03 -23.82
N ALA A 231 17.02 -5.77 -23.41
CA ALA A 231 18.02 -5.19 -24.28
C ALA A 231 18.38 -6.13 -25.45
N GLU A 232 18.50 -7.44 -25.22
CA GLU A 232 18.72 -8.41 -26.30
C GLU A 232 17.53 -8.55 -27.24
N GLU A 233 16.30 -8.54 -26.73
CA GLU A 233 15.09 -8.56 -27.55
C GLU A 233 15.01 -7.33 -28.46
N LEU A 234 15.34 -6.15 -27.93
CA LEU A 234 15.43 -4.92 -28.72
C LEU A 234 16.55 -4.98 -29.76
N LYS A 235 17.72 -5.55 -29.40
CA LYS A 235 18.82 -5.79 -30.35
C LYS A 235 18.36 -6.65 -31.53
N LYS A 236 17.63 -7.74 -31.27
CA LYS A 236 17.13 -8.65 -32.32
C LYS A 236 16.15 -7.96 -33.27
N ASN A 237 15.29 -7.09 -32.74
CA ASN A 237 14.37 -6.30 -33.55
C ASN A 237 15.10 -5.26 -34.42
N HIS A 238 16.31 -4.87 -34.04
CA HIS A 238 17.12 -3.86 -34.74
C HIS A 238 18.26 -4.43 -35.58
N SER A 239 18.66 -5.69 -35.42
CA SER A 239 19.69 -6.33 -36.26
C SER A 239 19.34 -6.44 -37.74
N ASN A 240 18.09 -6.19 -38.12
CA ASN A 240 17.68 -6.04 -39.52
C ASN A 240 17.92 -4.62 -40.09
N ALA A 241 18.30 -3.66 -39.24
CA ALA A 241 18.67 -2.29 -39.60
C ALA A 241 20.13 -2.06 -39.22
N ASN A 242 20.96 -1.55 -40.14
CA ASN A 242 22.37 -1.21 -39.91
C ASN A 242 22.54 -0.07 -38.87
N SER A 243 22.24 -0.30 -37.59
CA SER A 243 22.34 0.72 -36.54
C SER A 243 23.63 0.56 -35.73
N SER A 244 24.72 1.14 -36.23
CA SER A 244 26.02 1.23 -35.52
C SER A 244 25.94 1.95 -34.17
N THR A 245 24.89 2.75 -33.95
CA THR A 245 24.66 3.55 -32.73
C THR A 245 24.24 2.70 -31.52
N TRP A 246 23.57 1.57 -31.75
CA TRP A 246 23.10 0.70 -30.67
C TRP A 246 24.25 0.06 -29.88
N ASN A 247 25.29 -0.42 -30.58
CA ASN A 247 26.37 -1.17 -29.95
C ASN A 247 27.27 -0.31 -29.04
N ASN A 248 27.38 1.00 -29.27
CA ASN A 248 28.29 1.87 -28.49
C ASN A 248 27.70 2.34 -27.15
N ASP A 249 26.37 2.45 -27.03
CA ASP A 249 25.70 2.99 -25.84
C ASP A 249 24.88 1.96 -25.07
N LYS A 250 24.69 0.74 -25.61
CA LYS A 250 23.85 -0.30 -24.99
C LYS A 250 24.27 -0.63 -23.56
N ASP A 251 25.55 -0.94 -23.34
CA ASP A 251 26.04 -1.39 -22.04
C ASP A 251 25.90 -0.30 -20.98
N LYS A 252 26.13 0.95 -21.38
CA LYS A 252 25.89 2.12 -20.53
C LYS A 252 24.41 2.25 -20.17
N ARG A 253 23.50 2.19 -21.14
CA ARG A 253 22.05 2.30 -20.92
C ARG A 253 21.50 1.19 -20.04
N VAL A 254 21.93 -0.05 -20.27
CA VAL A 254 21.58 -1.21 -19.43
C VAL A 254 22.05 -0.98 -18.01
N LYS A 255 23.32 -0.58 -17.82
CA LYS A 255 23.88 -0.30 -16.50
C LYS A 255 23.15 0.84 -15.77
N ASP A 256 22.84 1.93 -16.46
CA ASP A 256 22.12 3.08 -15.89
C ASP A 256 20.68 2.71 -15.49
N HIS A 257 19.99 1.91 -16.33
CA HIS A 257 18.65 1.43 -16.02
C HIS A 257 18.65 0.46 -14.83
N ILE A 258 19.58 -0.50 -14.80
CA ILE A 258 19.76 -1.41 -13.66
C ILE A 258 20.02 -0.61 -12.38
N ALA A 259 20.93 0.36 -12.41
CA ALA A 259 21.26 1.18 -11.24
C ALA A 259 20.04 1.98 -10.73
N THR A 260 19.23 2.50 -11.64
CA THR A 260 18.01 3.26 -11.30
C THR A 260 16.98 2.37 -10.61
N VAL A 261 16.68 1.21 -11.18
CA VAL A 261 15.69 0.28 -10.61
C VAL A 261 16.20 -0.35 -9.32
N LYS A 262 17.49 -0.70 -9.25
CA LYS A 262 18.14 -1.21 -8.03
C LYS A 262 18.01 -0.22 -6.88
N ARG A 263 18.25 1.07 -7.13
CA ARG A 263 18.11 2.12 -6.11
C ARG A 263 16.67 2.22 -5.61
N LEU A 264 15.70 2.16 -6.52
CA LEU A 264 14.29 2.20 -6.17
C LEU A 264 13.87 0.99 -5.32
N LEU A 265 14.19 -0.24 -5.77
CA LEU A 265 13.87 -1.47 -5.03
C LEU A 265 14.62 -1.59 -3.68
N GLY A 266 15.84 -1.06 -3.61
CA GLY A 266 16.71 -1.21 -2.43
C GLY A 266 16.39 -0.24 -1.29
N SER A 267 16.20 1.04 -1.58
CA SER A 267 15.93 2.06 -0.55
C SER A 267 14.77 2.99 -0.88
N GLY A 268 14.55 3.31 -2.15
CA GLY A 268 13.52 4.29 -2.54
C GLY A 268 12.09 3.87 -2.15
N LEU A 269 11.75 2.59 -2.29
CA LEU A 269 10.45 2.07 -1.85
C LEU A 269 10.29 2.09 -0.34
N LEU A 270 11.36 1.80 0.42
CA LEU A 270 11.33 1.86 1.88
C LEU A 270 11.07 3.29 2.36
N ASP A 271 11.75 4.29 1.79
CA ASP A 271 11.57 5.69 2.19
C ASP A 271 10.10 6.14 2.01
N ILE A 272 9.47 5.72 0.91
CA ILE A 272 8.06 5.98 0.64
C ILE A 272 7.18 5.26 1.67
N VAL A 273 7.39 3.96 1.87
CA VAL A 273 6.60 3.14 2.79
C VAL A 273 6.71 3.64 4.23
N GLU A 274 7.92 3.94 4.71
CA GLU A 274 8.14 4.43 6.07
C GLU A 274 7.48 5.79 6.30
N LYS A 275 7.57 6.70 5.32
CA LYS A 275 6.92 8.00 5.39
C LYS A 275 5.41 7.86 5.55
N GLU A 276 4.78 7.08 4.69
CA GLU A 276 3.33 6.94 4.70
C GLU A 276 2.84 6.12 5.89
N PHE A 277 3.59 5.09 6.30
CA PHE A 277 3.32 4.34 7.52
C PHE A 277 3.36 5.26 8.75
N LYS A 278 4.42 6.07 8.88
CA LYS A 278 4.58 7.03 9.98
C LYS A 278 3.46 8.07 10.01
N ASN A 279 3.01 8.53 8.84
CA ASN A 279 1.92 9.50 8.72
C ASN A 279 0.65 8.97 9.42
N VAL A 280 0.22 7.75 9.06
CA VAL A 280 -0.99 7.15 9.64
C VAL A 280 -0.79 6.79 11.12
N THR A 281 0.35 6.21 11.51
CA THR A 281 0.57 5.83 12.92
C THR A 281 0.64 7.06 13.84
N THR A 282 1.06 8.22 13.33
CA THR A 282 1.01 9.49 14.09
C THR A 282 -0.44 9.91 14.33
N LEU A 283 -1.32 9.79 13.33
CA LEU A 283 -2.76 10.04 13.47
C LEU A 283 -3.41 9.04 14.43
N MET A 284 -3.01 7.77 14.40
CA MET A 284 -3.47 6.77 15.37
C MET A 284 -3.10 7.17 16.81
N ALA A 285 -1.86 7.58 17.05
CA ALA A 285 -1.43 8.03 18.38
C ALA A 285 -2.22 9.25 18.88
N ASN A 286 -2.49 10.21 17.99
CA ASN A 286 -3.35 11.35 18.30
C ASN A 286 -4.79 10.93 18.62
N THR A 287 -5.34 10.00 17.86
CA THR A 287 -6.69 9.47 18.04
C THR A 287 -6.81 8.74 19.38
N PHE A 288 -5.83 7.93 19.76
CA PHE A 288 -5.78 7.32 21.10
C PHE A 288 -5.80 8.37 22.20
N ARG A 289 -4.97 9.41 22.11
CA ARG A 289 -4.97 10.50 23.11
C ARG A 289 -6.33 11.19 23.23
N LYS A 290 -7.02 11.42 22.11
CA LYS A 290 -8.37 12.00 22.10
C LYS A 290 -9.41 11.05 22.68
N LEU A 291 -9.32 9.76 22.37
CA LEU A 291 -10.16 8.73 22.96
C LEU A 291 -9.98 8.63 24.47
N ASP A 292 -8.73 8.64 24.97
CA ASP A 292 -8.43 8.64 26.40
C ASP A 292 -9.07 9.84 27.10
N THR A 293 -8.98 11.02 26.48
CA THR A 293 -9.62 12.25 26.97
C THR A 293 -11.14 12.09 27.06
N ALA A 294 -11.77 11.58 26.00
CA ALA A 294 -13.22 11.33 25.97
C ALA A 294 -13.65 10.34 27.07
N GLN A 295 -12.89 9.27 27.30
CA GLN A 295 -13.16 8.28 28.34
C GLN A 295 -12.93 8.80 29.76
N ILE A 296 -12.03 9.77 29.96
CA ILE A 296 -11.87 10.45 31.26
C ILE A 296 -13.07 11.35 31.52
N SER A 297 -13.47 12.15 30.54
CA SER A 297 -14.63 13.06 30.67
C SER A 297 -15.94 12.28 30.89
N GLU A 298 -16.11 11.14 30.21
CA GLU A 298 -17.26 10.24 30.40
C GLU A 298 -17.30 9.64 31.82
N ARG A 299 -16.18 9.14 32.33
CA ARG A 299 -16.09 8.61 33.69
C ARG A 299 -16.40 9.67 34.74
N LYS A 300 -15.85 10.87 34.57
CA LYS A 300 -16.11 12.00 35.46
C LYS A 300 -17.61 12.34 35.51
N ALA A 301 -18.28 12.39 34.36
CA ALA A 301 -19.71 12.66 34.32
C ALA A 301 -20.54 11.59 35.05
N ARG A 302 -20.15 10.31 34.96
CA ARG A 302 -20.79 9.22 35.72
C ARG A 302 -20.49 9.27 37.22
N GLU A 303 -19.31 9.72 37.61
CA GLU A 303 -18.95 9.86 39.03
C GLU A 303 -19.78 10.97 39.68
N GLU A 304 -19.90 12.13 39.03
CA GLU A 304 -20.75 13.24 39.49
C GLU A 304 -22.24 12.86 39.56
N GLU A 305 -22.71 11.97 38.69
CA GLU A 305 -24.05 11.37 38.79
C GLU A 305 -24.21 10.51 40.06
N ARG A 306 -23.20 9.71 40.42
CA ARG A 306 -23.26 8.76 41.55
C ARG A 306 -23.16 9.42 42.92
N GLU A 307 -22.52 10.59 43.00
CA GLU A 307 -22.32 11.33 44.25
C GLU A 307 -23.56 12.14 44.67
N ARG A 308 -24.61 12.16 43.85
CA ARG A 308 -25.94 12.67 44.18
C ARG A 308 -26.78 11.68 44.98
#